data_AF-A0A174BPB0-F1
#
_entry.id   AF-A0A174BPB0-F1
#
_cell.length_a   1.000
_cell.length_b   1.000
_cell.length_c   1.000
_cell.angle_alpha   90.00
_cell.angle_beta   90.00
_cell.angle_gamma   90.00
#
_symmetry.space_group_name_H-M   'P 1'
#
loop_
_entity.id
_entity.type
_entity.pdbx_description
1 polymer ?
#
loop_
_entity_poly.entity_id
_entity_poly.type
_entity_poly.pdbx_seq_one_letter_code
_entity_poly.pdbx_strand_id
1 'polypeptide(L)'
;MRKEKLLSNKKEIIKEMPWYISDEFSETELKCFSCKQLEMLTKIANSAEKIREKCSVFYELSATEVFHKPTQKIAWITENGEVREESHEEALSGASSEILKRILKK
;
A
#
# COMPACT_ATOMS: atom_id res chain seq x y z
N MET A 1 -33.04 0.73 12.02
CA MET A 1 -32.80 1.93 11.18
C MET A 1 -31.64 2.83 11.60
N ARG A 2 -31.67 3.60 12.72
CA ARG A 2 -30.56 4.56 13.03
C ARG A 2 -29.23 3.88 13.37
N LYS A 3 -29.26 2.73 14.06
CA LYS A 3 -28.05 1.98 14.48
C LYS A 3 -27.37 1.26 13.30
N GLU A 4 -28.14 0.65 12.40
CA GLU A 4 -27.59 -0.01 11.20
C GLU A 4 -26.97 1.00 10.24
N LYS A 5 -27.62 2.16 10.06
CA LYS A 5 -27.06 3.26 9.26
C LYS A 5 -25.74 3.77 9.86
N LEU A 6 -25.67 3.90 11.19
CA LEU A 6 -24.44 4.30 11.87
C LEU A 6 -23.33 3.26 11.69
N LEU A 7 -23.65 1.96 11.83
CA LEU A 7 -22.67 0.89 11.62
C LEU A 7 -22.18 0.84 10.17
N SER A 8 -23.08 1.03 9.21
CA SER A 8 -22.73 1.13 7.79
C SER A 8 -21.75 2.28 7.53
N ASN A 9 -22.05 3.49 8.03
CA ASN A 9 -21.14 4.63 7.91
C ASN A 9 -19.75 4.34 8.49
N LYS A 10 -19.69 3.66 9.64
CA LYS A 10 -18.42 3.27 10.27
C LYS A 10 -17.65 2.28 9.39
N LYS A 11 -18.33 1.30 8.78
CA LYS A 11 -17.73 0.36 7.82
C LYS A 11 -17.16 1.08 6.60
N GLU A 12 -17.84 2.09 6.07
CA GLU A 12 -17.32 2.88 4.95
C GLU A 12 -16.07 3.68 5.34
N ILE A 13 -16.03 4.29 6.53
CA ILE A 13 -14.87 5.06 6.99
C ILE A 13 -13.61 4.18 7.12
N ILE A 14 -13.74 2.94 7.63
CA ILE A 14 -12.58 2.06 7.81
C ILE A 14 -12.06 1.47 6.49
N LYS A 15 -12.88 1.40 5.43
CA LYS A 15 -12.43 0.94 4.10
C LYS A 15 -11.39 1.87 3.47
N GLU A 16 -11.30 3.11 3.93
CA GLU A 16 -10.27 4.06 3.52
C GLU A 16 -8.92 3.83 4.23
N MET A 17 -8.85 2.93 5.22
CA MET A 17 -7.59 2.53 5.87
C MET A 17 -6.82 1.51 5.00
N PRO A 18 -5.51 1.30 5.24
CA PRO A 18 -4.82 0.14 4.71
C PRO A 18 -5.55 -1.15 5.07
N TRP A 19 -5.67 -2.07 4.11
CA TRP A 19 -6.51 -3.26 4.22
C TRP A 19 -6.17 -4.13 5.46
N TYR A 20 -4.88 -4.28 5.77
CA TYR A 20 -4.40 -5.06 6.92
C TYR A 20 -4.70 -4.38 8.28
N ILE A 21 -5.19 -3.14 8.28
CA ILE A 21 -5.71 -2.47 9.48
C ILE A 21 -7.23 -2.56 9.48
N SER A 22 -7.89 -2.34 8.33
CA SER A 22 -9.35 -2.39 8.27
C SER A 22 -9.91 -3.77 8.58
N ASP A 23 -9.19 -4.83 8.18
CA ASP A 23 -9.62 -6.22 8.37
C ASP A 23 -9.58 -6.67 9.83
N GLU A 24 -8.83 -5.98 10.68
CA GLU A 24 -8.78 -6.23 12.13
C GLU A 24 -10.01 -5.70 12.88
N PHE A 25 -10.86 -4.87 12.24
CA PHE A 25 -12.06 -4.34 12.88
C PHE A 25 -13.27 -5.28 12.71
N SER A 26 -13.59 -6.02 13.77
CA SER A 26 -14.88 -6.67 13.92
C SER A 26 -16.02 -5.66 14.11
N GLU A 27 -17.26 -6.10 13.90
CA GLU A 27 -18.43 -5.26 14.21
C GLU A 27 -18.50 -4.84 15.69
N THR A 28 -17.98 -5.67 16.60
CA THR A 28 -17.92 -5.39 18.03
C THR A 28 -16.98 -4.22 18.31
N GLU A 29 -15.78 -4.20 17.74
CA GLU A 29 -14.87 -3.06 17.88
C GLU A 29 -15.44 -1.80 17.24
N LEU A 30 -16.04 -1.91 16.04
CA LEU A 30 -16.66 -0.77 15.37
C LEU A 30 -17.74 -0.11 16.23
N LYS A 31 -18.48 -0.88 17.03
CA LYS A 31 -19.50 -0.34 17.95
C LYS A 31 -18.89 0.52 19.07
N CYS A 32 -17.64 0.27 19.47
CA CYS A 32 -16.93 1.00 20.52
C CYS A 32 -16.46 2.40 20.10
N PHE A 33 -16.25 2.64 18.80
CA PHE A 33 -15.75 3.94 18.30
C PHE A 33 -16.88 4.87 17.84
N SER A 34 -16.66 6.17 17.86
CA SER A 34 -17.47 7.14 17.12
C SER A 34 -16.97 7.28 15.67
N CYS A 35 -17.81 7.76 14.74
CA CYS A 35 -17.38 8.03 13.36
C CYS A 35 -16.17 8.95 13.30
N LYS A 36 -16.16 10.03 14.10
CA LYS A 36 -15.05 10.99 14.16
C LYS A 36 -13.73 10.37 14.64
N GLN A 37 -13.79 9.42 15.58
CA GLN A 37 -12.61 8.67 16.02
C GLN A 37 -12.08 7.76 14.89
N LEU A 38 -12.97 7.08 14.16
CA LEU A 38 -12.57 6.27 13.01
C LEU A 38 -11.97 7.12 11.88
N GLU A 39 -12.57 8.28 11.56
CA GLU A 39 -12.01 9.21 10.56
C GLU A 39 -10.59 9.68 10.94
N MET A 40 -10.37 9.96 12.22
CA MET A 40 -9.05 10.36 12.72
C MET A 40 -8.06 9.20 12.65
N LEU A 41 -8.47 7.99 13.04
CA LEU A 41 -7.65 6.78 12.90
C LEU A 41 -7.29 6.54 11.43
N THR A 42 -8.24 6.72 10.50
CA THR A 42 -7.98 6.53 9.07
C THR A 42 -6.94 7.52 8.56
N LYS A 43 -7.03 8.79 8.97
CA LYS A 43 -6.01 9.80 8.63
C LYS A 43 -4.64 9.44 9.17
N ILE A 44 -4.55 8.97 10.42
CA ILE A 44 -3.29 8.57 11.04
C ILE A 44 -2.71 7.34 10.34
N ALA A 45 -3.51 6.31 10.10
CA ALA A 45 -3.10 5.07 9.43
C ALA A 45 -2.56 5.35 8.02
N ASN A 46 -3.26 6.16 7.24
CA ASN A 46 -2.81 6.54 5.90
C ASN A 46 -1.56 7.42 5.92
N SER A 47 -1.42 8.30 6.92
CA SER A 47 -0.20 9.09 7.10
C SER A 47 0.99 8.21 7.47
N ALA A 48 0.79 7.24 8.38
CA ALA A 48 1.80 6.28 8.78
C ALA A 48 2.25 5.42 7.60
N GLU A 49 1.31 4.97 6.75
CA GLU A 49 1.64 4.16 5.58
C GLU A 49 2.46 4.94 4.55
N LYS A 50 2.12 6.21 4.30
CA LYS A 50 2.95 7.09 3.46
C LYS A 50 4.36 7.27 4.01
N ILE A 51 4.52 7.38 5.32
CA ILE A 51 5.84 7.48 5.97
C ILE A 51 6.60 6.17 5.81
N ARG A 52 5.96 5.03 6.07
CA ARG A 52 6.52 3.69 5.89
C ARG A 52 6.97 3.50 4.43
N GLU A 53 6.11 3.78 3.47
CA GLU A 53 6.43 3.71 2.04
C GLU A 53 7.61 4.62 1.68
N LYS A 54 7.65 5.85 2.21
CA LYS A 54 8.78 6.78 1.98
C LYS A 54 10.08 6.19 2.51
N CYS A 55 10.07 5.62 3.71
CA CYS A 55 11.24 5.01 4.36
C CYS A 55 11.59 3.63 3.80
N SER A 56 10.70 2.98 3.05
CA SER A 56 11.03 1.73 2.36
C SER A 56 12.19 1.97 1.41
N VAL A 57 13.20 1.11 1.46
CA VAL A 57 14.36 1.19 0.57
C VAL A 57 14.03 0.63 -0.81
N PHE A 58 13.04 -0.26 -0.88
CA PHE A 58 12.57 -0.91 -2.09
C PHE A 58 11.13 -0.50 -2.44
N TYR A 59 10.85 -0.37 -3.73
CA TYR A 59 9.50 -0.39 -4.28
C TYR A 59 9.31 -1.66 -5.09
N GLU A 60 8.21 -2.37 -4.86
CA GLU A 60 7.82 -3.49 -5.72
C GLU A 60 7.38 -2.94 -7.08
N LEU A 61 7.95 -3.49 -8.16
CA LEU A 61 7.56 -3.17 -9.53
C LEU A 61 6.66 -4.26 -10.12
N SER A 62 6.95 -5.52 -9.80
CA SER A 62 6.17 -6.70 -10.17
C SER A 62 6.39 -7.81 -9.16
N ALA A 63 5.75 -8.97 -9.36
CA ALA A 63 5.96 -10.15 -8.52
C ALA A 63 7.42 -10.63 -8.49
N THR A 64 8.23 -10.25 -9.48
CA THR A 64 9.63 -10.68 -9.62
C THR A 64 10.61 -9.51 -9.65
N GLU A 65 10.17 -8.26 -9.59
CA GLU A 65 11.03 -7.09 -9.76
C GLU A 65 10.86 -6.08 -8.62
N VAL A 66 11.99 -5.59 -8.10
CA VAL A 66 12.02 -4.53 -7.08
C VAL A 66 12.98 -3.41 -7.46
N PHE A 67 12.56 -2.17 -7.23
CA PHE A 67 13.35 -0.96 -7.44
C PHE A 67 13.99 -0.50 -6.13
N HIS A 68 15.32 -0.40 -6.11
CA HIS A 68 16.09 0.11 -4.98
C HIS A 68 16.27 1.63 -5.08
N LYS A 69 15.58 2.40 -4.24
CA LYS A 69 15.53 3.88 -4.38
C LYS A 69 16.90 4.57 -4.31
N PRO A 70 17.80 4.24 -3.36
CA PRO A 70 19.06 4.96 -3.22
C PRO A 70 19.99 4.80 -4.43
N THR A 71 20.03 3.61 -5.02
CA THR A 71 20.91 3.34 -6.18
C THR A 71 20.20 3.45 -7.51
N GLN A 72 18.86 3.58 -7.48
CA GLN A 72 17.98 3.49 -8.65
C GLN A 72 18.22 2.21 -9.48
N LYS A 73 18.55 1.10 -8.81
CA LYS A 73 18.77 -0.19 -9.48
C LYS A 73 17.51 -1.03 -9.41
N ILE A 74 17.29 -1.85 -10.43
CA ILE A 74 16.20 -2.82 -10.44
C ILE A 74 16.81 -4.19 -10.21
N ALA A 75 16.28 -4.91 -9.22
CA ALA A 75 16.61 -6.30 -8.99
C ALA A 75 15.46 -7.16 -9.51
N TRP A 76 15.78 -8.08 -10.41
CA TRP A 76 14.87 -9.10 -10.92
C TRP A 76 15.21 -10.45 -10.32
N ILE A 77 14.19 -11.16 -9.84
CA ILE A 77 14.28 -12.51 -9.30
C ILE A 77 13.81 -13.47 -10.38
N THR A 78 14.75 -14.26 -10.90
CA THR A 78 14.46 -15.29 -11.90
C THR A 78 13.57 -16.41 -11.35
N GLU A 79 12.97 -17.21 -12.22
CA GLU A 79 12.17 -18.39 -11.84
C GLU A 79 12.93 -19.39 -10.95
N ASN A 80 14.26 -19.46 -11.10
CA ASN A 80 15.13 -20.32 -10.30
C ASN A 80 15.58 -19.68 -8.97
N GLY A 81 15.12 -18.47 -8.66
CA GLY A 81 15.45 -17.74 -7.43
C GLY A 81 16.76 -16.96 -7.47
N GLU A 82 17.46 -16.91 -8.60
CA GLU A 82 18.63 -16.04 -8.75
C GLU A 82 18.22 -14.57 -8.83
N VAL A 83 18.99 -13.69 -8.19
CA VAL A 83 18.81 -12.23 -8.25
C VAL A 83 19.74 -11.64 -9.30
N ARG A 84 19.19 -10.89 -10.24
CA ARG A 84 19.93 -10.20 -11.31
C ARG A 84 19.59 -8.71 -11.30
N GLU A 85 20.52 -7.89 -11.79
CA GLU A 85 20.24 -6.49 -12.06
C GLU A 85 19.58 -6.37 -13.44
N GLU A 86 18.44 -5.69 -13.50
CA GLU A 86 17.70 -5.42 -14.74
C GLU A 86 17.84 -3.95 -15.11
N SER A 87 17.93 -3.67 -16.41
CA SER A 87 17.99 -2.28 -16.90
C SER A 87 16.61 -1.61 -16.84
N HIS A 88 16.60 -0.28 -16.87
CA HIS A 88 15.34 0.46 -16.91
C HIS A 88 14.60 0.23 -18.22
N GLU A 89 15.31 0.07 -19.33
CA GLU A 89 14.73 -0.21 -20.64
C GLU A 89 13.98 -1.55 -20.64
N GLU A 90 14.57 -2.59 -20.05
CA GLU A 90 13.95 -3.91 -19.90
C GLU A 90 12.68 -3.82 -19.05
N ALA A 91 12.77 -3.23 -17.85
CA ALA A 91 11.62 -3.08 -16.96
C ALA A 91 10.49 -2.20 -17.55
N LEU A 92 10.83 -1.19 -18.36
CA LEU A 92 9.87 -0.35 -19.08
C LEU A 92 9.19 -1.05 -20.26
N SER A 93 9.79 -2.12 -20.77
CA SER A 93 9.19 -2.96 -21.82
C SER A 93 8.25 -4.04 -21.24
N GLY A 94 8.35 -4.32 -19.95
CA GLY A 94 7.61 -5.36 -19.24
C GLY A 94 6.40 -4.89 -18.42
N ALA A 95 5.96 -5.78 -17.52
CA ALA A 95 4.82 -5.55 -16.63
C ALA A 95 5.06 -4.42 -15.61
N SER A 96 6.33 -4.17 -15.27
CA SER A 96 6.78 -3.12 -14.34
C SER A 96 6.64 -1.69 -14.88
N SER A 97 6.40 -1.53 -16.18
CA SER A 97 6.50 -0.25 -16.88
C SER A 97 5.66 0.87 -16.26
N GLU A 98 4.40 0.60 -15.91
CA GLU A 98 3.50 1.61 -15.35
C GLU A 98 3.89 2.05 -13.94
N ILE A 99 4.37 1.13 -13.12
CA ILE A 99 4.80 1.42 -11.74
C ILE A 99 6.13 2.18 -11.77
N LEU A 100 7.09 1.72 -12.58
CA LEU A 100 8.38 2.36 -12.75
C LEU A 100 8.24 3.80 -13.26
N LYS A 101 7.37 4.06 -14.26
CA LYS A 101 7.07 5.43 -14.72
C LYS A 101 6.54 6.33 -13.60
N ARG A 102 5.72 5.80 -12.69
CA ARG A 102 5.20 6.58 -11.54
C ARG A 102 6.28 6.90 -10.52
N ILE A 103 7.23 5.98 -10.32
CA ILE A 103 8.36 6.18 -9.42
C ILE A 103 9.30 7.24 -9.98
N LEU A 104 9.64 7.16 -11.27
CA LEU A 104 10.59 8.08 -11.93
C LEU A 104 10.03 9.49 -12.17
N LYS A 105 8.70 9.66 -12.17
CA LYS A 105 8.04 10.98 -12.28
C LYS A 105 7.96 11.75 -10.95
N LYS A 106 8.27 11.10 -9.82
CA LYS A 106 8.30 11.72 -8.49
C LYS A 106 9.68 12.28 -8.19
#